data_AF-A0A9X8EB86-F1
#
_entry.id   AF-A0A9X8EB86-F1
#
_cell.length_a   1.000
_cell.length_b   1.000
_cell.length_c   1.000
_cell.angle_alpha   90.00
_cell.angle_beta   90.00
_cell.angle_gamma   90.00
#
_symmetry.space_group_name_H-M   'P 1'
#
loop_
_entity.id
_entity.type
_entity.pdbx_description
1 polymer ?
#
loop_
_entity_poly.entity_id
_entity_poly.type
_entity_poly.pdbx_seq_one_letter_code
_entity_poly.pdbx_strand_id
1 'polypeptide(L)'
;MPAHALSSRYDFVFHEHLSYNRNTGTSAAAGAKDAVTDCVTCVAGSYSPGDTSACLHPTTCLPGFASSRGANSSNGSCVECGAGQFAAGGADQCAKTTCEPGSGSPAGAASATGSCKECEPGHFSPGGGFDCAPMSCPPGWASNVTGAYRSVHKCQVCSAGFYSPGGSVECKPTNCLAGYSSPAGSDVEVEQCSPCAAGYLSLGGSSQCELAKCKPGYATPPAAGGGCVQCASGYHSSGGATKCIACSCDPGSTCLSPDSATCSPCPNGTTTSRLLGGCVKTSNDQEAYVNVVLSVDGYSPPYFNQQVVNSFRDGLMSFLNDDEPAASSKVASVDPSAIVVDAEVDSTSDLGGSLVTLRLALASSVGNIYSSLEVCCLSLLCLLLSGMS
;
A
#
# COMPACT_ATOMS: atom_id res chain seq x y z
N MET A 1 -5.58 -75.42 -66.64
CA MET A 1 -5.90 -75.29 -68.07
C MET A 1 -6.52 -73.90 -68.29
N PRO A 2 -6.18 -73.25 -69.42
CA PRO A 2 -5.63 -71.87 -69.52
C PRO A 2 -6.73 -70.83 -69.87
N ALA A 3 -6.56 -69.53 -70.16
CA ALA A 3 -5.49 -68.66 -70.69
C ALA A 3 -5.86 -67.18 -70.33
N HIS A 4 -4.93 -66.29 -69.93
CA HIS A 4 -4.14 -65.36 -70.75
C HIS A 4 -4.89 -64.46 -71.76
N ALA A 5 -4.72 -63.12 -71.56
CA ALA A 5 -4.54 -62.04 -72.56
C ALA A 5 -5.75 -61.61 -73.43
N LEU A 6 -5.95 -60.36 -73.89
CA LEU A 6 -5.27 -59.06 -73.80
C LEU A 6 -6.23 -57.96 -74.35
N SER A 7 -6.09 -56.73 -73.84
CA SER A 7 -6.13 -55.42 -74.53
C SER A 7 -7.31 -55.00 -75.44
N SER A 8 -7.99 -53.91 -75.09
CA SER A 8 -7.79 -52.64 -75.81
C SER A 8 -8.22 -51.42 -75.00
N ARG A 9 -7.31 -50.46 -74.91
CA ARG A 9 -7.48 -49.13 -74.32
C ARG A 9 -8.55 -48.34 -75.05
N TYR A 10 -9.43 -47.69 -74.28
CA TYR A 10 -9.97 -46.39 -74.65
C TYR A 10 -9.47 -45.42 -73.58
N ASP A 11 -8.55 -44.55 -73.98
CA ASP A 11 -8.13 -43.38 -73.21
C ASP A 11 -9.34 -42.46 -73.01
N PHE A 12 -10.05 -42.63 -71.89
CA PHE A 12 -10.85 -41.56 -71.34
C PHE A 12 -9.87 -40.56 -70.74
N VAL A 13 -9.56 -39.53 -71.52
CA VAL A 13 -9.07 -38.26 -71.00
C VAL A 13 -10.11 -37.80 -69.98
N PHE A 14 -9.84 -38.04 -68.70
CA PHE A 14 -10.49 -37.29 -67.65
C PHE A 14 -10.09 -35.85 -67.89
N HIS A 15 -11.00 -35.06 -68.47
CA HIS A 15 -11.07 -33.65 -68.15
C HIS A 15 -11.27 -33.61 -66.64
N GLU A 16 -10.18 -33.45 -65.91
CA GLU A 16 -10.22 -32.92 -64.56
C GLU A 16 -11.08 -31.66 -64.64
N HIS A 17 -12.30 -31.77 -64.12
CA HIS A 17 -13.02 -30.61 -63.63
C HIS A 17 -12.08 -29.94 -62.66
N LEU A 18 -11.37 -28.92 -63.16
CA LEU A 18 -10.70 -27.93 -62.35
C LEU A 18 -11.75 -27.46 -61.35
N SER A 19 -11.62 -27.96 -60.12
CA SER A 19 -12.23 -27.39 -58.94
C SER A 19 -12.02 -25.89 -59.07
N TYR A 20 -13.13 -25.17 -59.26
CA TYR A 20 -13.16 -23.73 -59.36
C TYR A 20 -12.53 -23.17 -58.08
N ASN A 21 -11.23 -22.94 -58.10
CA ASN A 21 -10.52 -22.39 -56.97
C ASN A 21 -11.03 -20.95 -56.88
N ARG A 22 -12.02 -20.74 -55.99
CA ARG A 22 -12.53 -19.42 -55.63
C ARG A 22 -11.42 -18.72 -54.87
N ASN A 23 -10.35 -18.34 -55.57
CA ASN A 23 -9.26 -17.53 -55.04
C ASN A 23 -9.74 -16.09 -54.99
N THR A 24 -10.75 -15.86 -54.14
CA THR A 24 -11.24 -14.53 -53.82
C THR A 24 -10.08 -13.69 -53.29
N GLY A 25 -10.05 -12.40 -53.60
CA GLY A 25 -8.91 -11.51 -53.30
C GLY A 25 -7.76 -11.57 -54.30
N THR A 26 -7.83 -12.40 -55.33
CA THR A 26 -6.86 -12.43 -56.42
C THR A 26 -7.53 -12.25 -57.79
N SER A 27 -6.79 -11.76 -58.78
CA SER A 27 -7.27 -11.63 -60.17
C SER A 27 -6.12 -11.80 -61.14
N ALA A 28 -6.38 -12.33 -62.33
CA ALA A 28 -5.42 -12.31 -63.43
C ALA A 28 -5.59 -11.02 -64.26
N ALA A 29 -4.49 -10.39 -64.65
CA ALA A 29 -4.54 -9.16 -65.46
C ALA A 29 -5.08 -9.43 -66.87
N ALA A 30 -5.64 -8.40 -67.51
CA ALA A 30 -6.10 -8.50 -68.90
C ALA A 30 -4.94 -8.92 -69.82
N GLY A 31 -5.07 -10.08 -70.48
CA GLY A 31 -4.02 -10.66 -71.34
C GLY A 31 -3.20 -11.79 -70.72
N ALA A 32 -3.52 -12.21 -69.49
CA ALA A 32 -2.96 -13.41 -68.85
C ALA A 32 -3.02 -14.65 -69.76
N LYS A 33 -1.94 -15.42 -69.78
CA LYS A 33 -1.78 -16.66 -70.54
C LYS A 33 -2.10 -17.89 -69.68
N ASP A 34 -1.97 -17.77 -68.37
CA ASP A 34 -2.27 -18.83 -67.40
C ASP A 34 -2.99 -18.27 -66.17
N ALA A 35 -4.17 -18.83 -65.86
CA ALA A 35 -5.04 -18.33 -64.80
C ALA A 35 -4.51 -18.56 -63.37
N VAL A 36 -3.48 -19.40 -63.21
CA VAL A 36 -2.88 -19.75 -61.93
C VAL A 36 -1.55 -19.01 -61.73
N THR A 37 -0.68 -18.97 -62.73
CA THR A 37 0.63 -18.31 -62.62
C THR A 37 0.57 -16.80 -62.83
N ASP A 38 -0.42 -16.29 -63.57
CA ASP A 38 -0.59 -14.84 -63.80
C ASP A 38 -1.59 -14.22 -62.82
N CYS A 39 -2.00 -14.97 -61.79
CA CYS A 39 -2.92 -14.53 -60.75
C CYS A 39 -2.20 -13.61 -59.76
N VAL A 40 -2.66 -12.37 -59.62
CA VAL A 40 -2.10 -11.38 -58.70
C VAL A 40 -3.08 -11.07 -57.57
N THR A 41 -2.58 -10.92 -56.35
CA THR A 41 -3.39 -10.49 -55.21
C THR A 41 -3.77 -9.02 -55.36
N CYS A 42 -5.06 -8.72 -55.19
CA CYS A 42 -5.56 -7.36 -55.22
C CYS A 42 -4.85 -6.50 -54.18
N VAL A 43 -4.38 -5.34 -54.61
CA VAL A 43 -3.75 -4.37 -53.71
C VAL A 43 -4.74 -3.90 -52.66
N ALA A 44 -4.21 -3.38 -51.55
CA ALA A 44 -5.05 -2.81 -50.51
C ALA A 44 -5.91 -1.67 -51.08
N GLY A 45 -7.19 -1.58 -50.68
CA GLY A 45 -8.16 -0.66 -51.29
C GLY A 45 -8.86 -1.19 -52.54
N SER A 46 -8.53 -2.41 -52.98
CA SER A 46 -9.18 -3.12 -54.08
C SER A 46 -9.59 -4.53 -53.66
N TYR A 47 -10.63 -5.07 -54.28
CA TYR A 47 -11.15 -6.40 -53.95
C TYR A 47 -11.43 -7.23 -55.20
N SER A 48 -11.50 -8.55 -55.04
CA SER A 48 -12.00 -9.44 -56.08
C SER A 48 -12.91 -10.50 -55.44
N PRO A 49 -14.18 -10.63 -55.88
CA PRO A 49 -15.03 -11.73 -55.44
C PRO A 49 -14.53 -13.10 -55.94
N GLY A 50 -13.45 -13.13 -56.74
CA GLY A 50 -12.92 -14.30 -57.41
C GLY A 50 -13.37 -14.35 -58.86
N ASP A 51 -13.31 -15.55 -59.43
CA ASP A 51 -13.72 -15.85 -60.79
C ASP A 51 -12.83 -15.16 -61.86
N THR A 52 -13.40 -14.81 -63.02
CA THR A 52 -12.72 -14.03 -64.07
C THR A 52 -12.70 -12.53 -63.79
N SER A 53 -13.01 -12.11 -62.56
CA SER A 53 -13.13 -10.70 -62.20
C SER A 53 -11.76 -10.08 -62.00
N ALA A 54 -11.49 -8.99 -62.70
CA ALA A 54 -10.36 -8.12 -62.37
C ALA A 54 -10.52 -7.54 -60.96
N CYS A 55 -9.42 -7.13 -60.32
CA CYS A 55 -9.52 -6.37 -59.07
C CYS A 55 -10.38 -5.13 -59.25
N LEU A 56 -11.48 -5.07 -58.49
CA LEU A 56 -12.44 -3.99 -58.46
C LEU A 56 -11.98 -2.93 -57.44
N HIS A 57 -12.17 -1.66 -57.78
CA HIS A 57 -11.84 -0.51 -56.94
C HIS A 57 -12.97 0.53 -57.05
N PRO A 58 -13.30 1.26 -55.96
CA PRO A 58 -12.73 1.15 -54.61
C PRO A 58 -13.42 0.08 -53.73
N THR A 59 -12.76 -0.32 -52.64
CA THR A 59 -13.49 -0.89 -51.50
C THR A 59 -14.40 0.17 -50.86
N THR A 60 -15.37 -0.27 -50.07
CA THR A 60 -16.37 0.59 -49.41
C THR A 60 -16.28 0.46 -47.90
N CYS A 61 -15.06 0.40 -47.36
CA CYS A 61 -14.85 0.34 -45.91
C CYS A 61 -15.42 1.59 -45.24
N LEU A 62 -15.94 1.44 -44.02
CA LEU A 62 -16.36 2.59 -43.23
C LEU A 62 -15.14 3.40 -42.77
N PRO A 63 -15.29 4.70 -42.46
CA PRO A 63 -14.23 5.46 -41.81
C PRO A 63 -13.76 4.75 -40.53
N GLY A 64 -12.45 4.74 -40.29
CA GLY A 64 -11.81 3.95 -39.23
C GLY A 64 -11.41 2.54 -39.64
N PHE A 65 -11.80 2.07 -40.84
CA PHE A 65 -11.50 0.74 -41.34
C PHE A 65 -10.82 0.80 -42.71
N ALA A 66 -9.90 -0.13 -42.95
CA ALA A 66 -9.19 -0.28 -44.22
C ALA A 66 -9.18 -1.73 -44.69
N SER A 67 -9.22 -1.94 -46.00
CA SER A 67 -9.09 -3.27 -46.59
C SER A 67 -7.62 -3.63 -46.81
N SER A 68 -7.20 -4.79 -46.29
CA SER A 68 -5.86 -5.30 -46.53
C SER A 68 -5.70 -5.86 -47.96
N ARG A 69 -4.45 -6.14 -48.37
CA ARG A 69 -4.17 -6.82 -49.64
C ARG A 69 -4.91 -8.15 -49.70
N GLY A 70 -5.61 -8.41 -50.80
CA GLY A 70 -6.38 -9.64 -50.99
C GLY A 70 -7.81 -9.58 -50.49
N ALA A 71 -8.42 -8.39 -50.44
CA ALA A 71 -9.82 -8.26 -50.07
C ALA A 71 -10.74 -9.06 -51.02
N ASN A 72 -11.62 -9.86 -50.46
CA ASN A 72 -12.51 -10.75 -51.22
C ASN A 72 -13.86 -10.11 -51.58
N SER A 73 -14.16 -8.95 -51.03
CA SER A 73 -15.42 -8.24 -51.24
C SER A 73 -15.23 -6.75 -50.95
N SER A 74 -16.18 -5.93 -51.41
CA SER A 74 -16.10 -4.46 -51.25
C SER A 74 -16.04 -4.01 -49.79
N ASN A 75 -16.66 -4.73 -48.86
CA ASN A 75 -16.72 -4.37 -47.44
C ASN A 75 -16.37 -5.51 -46.46
N GLY A 76 -16.34 -6.77 -46.90
CA GLY A 76 -16.15 -7.92 -46.02
C GLY A 76 -14.70 -8.21 -45.62
N SER A 77 -13.75 -7.41 -46.08
CA SER A 77 -12.32 -7.53 -45.73
C SER A 77 -11.75 -6.28 -45.06
N CYS A 78 -12.63 -5.41 -44.54
CA CYS A 78 -12.25 -4.19 -43.85
C CYS A 78 -11.87 -4.49 -42.40
N VAL A 79 -10.67 -4.08 -42.01
CA VAL A 79 -10.10 -4.24 -40.66
C VAL A 79 -9.99 -2.86 -40.02
N GLU A 80 -10.30 -2.78 -38.73
CA GLU A 80 -10.18 -1.55 -37.96
C GLU A 80 -8.72 -1.08 -37.92
N CYS A 81 -8.50 0.21 -38.12
CA CYS A 81 -7.19 0.80 -37.94
C CYS A 81 -6.80 0.78 -36.46
N GLY A 82 -5.61 0.25 -36.16
CA GLY A 82 -5.11 0.19 -34.79
C GLY A 82 -4.98 1.58 -34.15
N ALA A 83 -4.80 1.61 -32.84
CA ALA A 83 -4.64 2.85 -32.11
C ALA A 83 -3.46 3.67 -32.64
N GLY A 84 -3.63 5.00 -32.73
CA GLY A 84 -2.71 5.90 -33.42
C GLY A 84 -2.82 5.88 -34.96
N GLN A 85 -3.77 5.17 -35.55
CA GLN A 85 -4.00 5.15 -36.99
C GLN A 85 -5.44 5.52 -37.34
N PHE A 86 -5.61 6.09 -38.53
CA PHE A 86 -6.90 6.49 -39.07
C PHE A 86 -7.07 6.02 -40.52
N ALA A 87 -8.33 5.90 -40.96
CA ALA A 87 -8.69 5.80 -42.37
C ALA A 87 -9.96 6.60 -42.63
N ALA A 88 -10.02 7.37 -43.72
CA ALA A 88 -11.24 8.08 -44.09
C ALA A 88 -12.34 7.15 -44.65
N GLY A 89 -12.02 5.87 -44.86
CA GLY A 89 -12.92 4.84 -45.41
C GLY A 89 -12.71 4.64 -46.91
N GLY A 90 -13.59 3.85 -47.53
CA GLY A 90 -13.50 3.50 -48.94
C GLY A 90 -12.30 2.60 -49.24
N ALA A 91 -11.38 3.08 -50.08
CA ALA A 91 -10.13 2.41 -50.44
C ALA A 91 -8.92 2.88 -49.62
N ASP A 92 -9.10 3.90 -48.77
CA ASP A 92 -8.00 4.44 -47.98
C ASP A 92 -7.47 3.42 -46.99
N GLN A 93 -6.16 3.47 -46.79
CA GLN A 93 -5.43 2.58 -45.89
C GLN A 93 -5.19 3.25 -44.55
N CYS A 94 -5.01 2.45 -43.50
CA CYS A 94 -4.65 2.96 -42.19
C CYS A 94 -3.35 3.76 -42.28
N ALA A 95 -3.45 5.05 -41.97
CA ALA A 95 -2.34 5.99 -41.91
C ALA A 95 -2.17 6.49 -40.48
N LYS A 96 -0.96 6.92 -40.11
CA LYS A 96 -0.71 7.46 -38.77
C LYS A 96 -1.51 8.75 -38.56
N THR A 97 -2.10 8.90 -37.38
CA THR A 97 -2.67 10.18 -36.97
C THR A 97 -1.57 11.23 -36.79
N THR A 98 -1.96 12.50 -36.90
CA THR A 98 -1.08 13.67 -36.68
C THR A 98 -1.42 14.35 -35.37
N CYS A 99 -1.68 13.56 -34.33
CA CYS A 99 -1.91 14.10 -32.98
C CYS A 99 -0.66 14.82 -32.48
N GLU A 100 -0.87 15.96 -31.82
CA GLU A 100 0.21 16.69 -31.16
C GLU A 100 0.77 15.90 -29.97
N PRO A 101 2.03 16.11 -29.57
CA PRO A 101 2.58 15.52 -28.36
C PRO A 101 1.69 15.82 -27.15
N GLY A 102 1.41 14.79 -26.34
CA GLY A 102 0.43 14.86 -25.26
C GLY A 102 -0.95 14.35 -25.65
N SER A 103 -1.22 14.15 -26.94
CA SER A 103 -2.47 13.57 -27.42
C SER A 103 -2.28 12.22 -28.11
N GLY A 104 -3.23 11.32 -27.88
CA GLY A 104 -3.31 10.00 -28.52
C GLY A 104 -4.61 9.85 -29.30
N SER A 105 -4.67 8.84 -30.17
CA SER A 105 -5.90 8.47 -30.85
C SER A 105 -6.22 7.00 -30.59
N PRO A 106 -7.46 6.66 -30.17
CA PRO A 106 -7.88 5.27 -30.07
C PRO A 106 -7.95 4.61 -31.46
N ALA A 107 -8.16 3.29 -31.47
CA ALA A 107 -8.43 2.54 -32.68
C ALA A 107 -9.70 3.05 -33.40
N GLY A 108 -9.76 2.84 -34.71
CA GLY A 108 -10.92 3.19 -35.52
C GLY A 108 -11.06 4.69 -35.83
N ALA A 109 -9.97 5.47 -35.79
CA ALA A 109 -10.04 6.88 -36.10
C ALA A 109 -10.44 7.14 -37.56
N ALA A 110 -11.36 8.08 -37.77
CA ALA A 110 -11.87 8.41 -39.10
C ALA A 110 -11.06 9.51 -39.82
N SER A 111 -10.20 10.23 -39.11
CA SER A 111 -9.39 11.31 -39.67
C SER A 111 -8.06 11.48 -38.93
N ALA A 112 -7.12 12.18 -39.56
CA ALA A 112 -5.77 12.37 -39.05
C ALA A 112 -5.71 13.05 -37.67
N THR A 113 -6.68 13.92 -37.35
CA THR A 113 -6.70 14.71 -36.11
C THR A 113 -8.00 14.63 -35.34
N GLY A 114 -9.12 14.24 -35.97
CA GLY A 114 -10.45 14.33 -35.36
C GLY A 114 -10.69 13.36 -34.20
N SER A 115 -9.82 12.36 -34.04
CA SER A 115 -9.87 11.40 -32.93
C SER A 115 -8.76 11.62 -31.89
N CYS A 116 -7.94 12.67 -32.05
CA CYS A 116 -6.90 12.99 -31.09
C CYS A 116 -7.52 13.53 -29.79
N LYS A 117 -7.15 12.91 -28.67
CA LYS A 117 -7.54 13.32 -27.31
C LYS A 117 -6.29 13.47 -26.47
N GLU A 118 -6.29 14.46 -25.58
CA GLU A 118 -5.23 14.58 -24.59
C GLU A 118 -5.18 13.34 -23.71
N CYS A 119 -3.97 12.92 -23.35
CA CYS A 119 -3.81 11.85 -22.40
C CYS A 119 -4.18 12.33 -21.01
N GLU A 120 -5.10 11.60 -20.37
CA GLU A 120 -5.50 11.80 -18.99
C GLU A 120 -4.29 11.63 -18.04
N PRO A 121 -4.39 12.16 -16.81
CA PRO A 121 -3.38 11.93 -15.78
C PRO A 121 -2.96 10.46 -15.66
N GLY A 122 -1.67 10.25 -15.42
CA GLY A 122 -1.06 8.92 -15.42
C GLY A 122 -0.85 8.30 -16.80
N HIS A 123 -1.21 8.96 -17.91
CA HIS A 123 -0.94 8.49 -19.28
C HIS A 123 -0.13 9.51 -20.08
N PHE A 124 0.55 9.04 -21.12
CA PHE A 124 1.33 9.88 -22.01
C PHE A 124 1.24 9.44 -23.47
N SER A 125 1.51 10.36 -24.40
CA SER A 125 1.69 10.05 -25.81
C SER A 125 2.72 10.97 -26.45
N PRO A 126 3.72 10.46 -27.19
CA PRO A 126 4.62 11.31 -27.97
C PRO A 126 3.93 12.02 -29.15
N GLY A 127 2.64 11.73 -29.42
CA GLY A 127 1.91 12.21 -30.59
C GLY A 127 2.29 11.44 -31.86
N GLY A 128 1.78 11.85 -33.03
CA GLY A 128 2.26 11.35 -34.32
C GLY A 128 2.06 9.85 -34.58
N GLY A 129 0.89 9.33 -34.20
CA GLY A 129 0.47 7.96 -34.52
C GLY A 129 0.61 6.95 -33.39
N PHE A 130 0.61 7.43 -32.15
CA PHE A 130 0.53 6.62 -30.94
C PHE A 130 -0.74 6.97 -30.17
N ASP A 131 -1.26 6.00 -29.42
CA ASP A 131 -2.31 6.23 -28.44
C ASP A 131 -1.71 6.57 -27.06
N CYS A 132 -2.56 6.98 -26.13
CA CYS A 132 -2.15 7.23 -24.76
C CYS A 132 -1.74 5.92 -24.07
N ALA A 133 -0.49 5.85 -23.65
CA ALA A 133 0.09 4.73 -22.92
C ALA A 133 0.26 5.07 -21.43
N PRO A 134 0.21 4.09 -20.51
CA PRO A 134 0.42 4.34 -19.09
C PRO A 134 1.83 4.87 -18.84
N MET A 135 1.94 5.83 -17.92
CA MET A 135 3.23 6.38 -17.49
C MET A 135 4.05 5.36 -16.69
N SER A 136 5.33 5.67 -16.51
CA SER A 136 6.30 4.85 -15.80
C SER A 136 6.96 5.64 -14.67
N CYS A 137 6.17 6.42 -13.92
CA CYS A 137 6.70 7.13 -12.76
C CYS A 137 7.31 6.12 -11.75
N PRO A 138 8.43 6.45 -11.09
CA PRO A 138 8.99 5.58 -10.05
C PRO A 138 8.02 5.38 -8.88
N PRO A 139 8.16 4.30 -8.07
CA PRO A 139 7.46 4.18 -6.80
C PRO A 139 7.71 5.40 -5.91
N GLY A 140 6.66 5.90 -5.25
CA GLY A 140 6.66 7.14 -4.48
C GLY A 140 6.42 8.40 -5.32
N TRP A 141 6.24 8.26 -6.63
CA TRP A 141 6.05 9.36 -7.56
C TRP A 141 4.81 9.18 -8.42
N ALA A 142 4.18 10.28 -8.79
CA ALA A 142 3.05 10.28 -9.69
C ALA A 142 3.05 11.52 -10.59
N SER A 143 2.19 11.51 -11.61
CA SER A 143 2.00 12.65 -12.50
C SER A 143 0.51 12.93 -12.64
N ASN A 144 0.09 14.14 -12.25
CA ASN A 144 -1.28 14.63 -12.40
C ASN A 144 -1.38 15.69 -13.51
N VAL A 145 -0.59 15.54 -14.58
CA VAL A 145 -0.69 16.43 -15.74
C VAL A 145 -1.46 15.73 -16.85
N THR A 146 -2.45 16.43 -17.40
CA THR A 146 -3.03 16.09 -18.70
C THR A 146 -2.02 16.40 -19.79
N GLY A 147 -2.08 15.67 -20.90
CA GLY A 147 -1.23 15.95 -22.06
C GLY A 147 0.24 15.60 -21.85
N ALA A 148 0.58 14.64 -21.00
CA ALA A 148 1.97 14.21 -20.88
C ALA A 148 2.48 13.60 -22.19
N TYR A 149 3.70 13.98 -22.59
CA TYR A 149 4.28 13.56 -23.89
C TYR A 149 5.50 12.64 -23.77
N ARG A 150 5.88 12.27 -22.54
CA ARG A 150 6.94 11.29 -22.25
C ARG A 150 6.53 10.41 -21.07
N SER A 151 7.06 9.19 -21.02
CA SER A 151 6.71 8.17 -20.01
C SER A 151 6.96 8.60 -18.56
N VAL A 152 7.85 9.55 -18.32
CA VAL A 152 8.15 10.13 -17.00
C VAL A 152 7.95 11.65 -16.95
N HIS A 153 7.13 12.18 -17.85
CA HIS A 153 6.90 13.62 -17.94
C HIS A 153 6.22 14.15 -16.67
N LYS A 154 6.88 15.08 -15.97
CA LYS A 154 6.34 15.71 -14.75
C LYS A 154 5.95 14.72 -13.65
N CYS A 155 6.59 13.56 -13.57
CA CYS A 155 6.52 12.76 -12.35
C CYS A 155 7.07 13.59 -11.19
N GLN A 156 6.28 13.71 -10.13
CA GLN A 156 6.61 14.42 -8.89
C GLN A 156 6.47 13.46 -7.71
N VAL A 157 7.32 13.65 -6.72
CA VAL A 157 7.26 12.90 -5.47
C VAL A 157 5.92 13.17 -4.77
N CYS A 158 5.28 12.12 -4.26
CA CYS A 158 4.09 12.27 -3.44
C CYS A 158 4.47 13.02 -2.15
N SER A 159 3.70 14.05 -1.79
CA SER A 159 3.91 14.79 -0.54
C SER A 159 3.74 13.87 0.67
N ALA A 160 4.33 14.25 1.80
CA ALA A 160 4.16 13.51 3.05
C ALA A 160 2.66 13.34 3.37
N GLY A 161 2.25 12.14 3.79
CA GLY A 161 0.84 11.78 3.98
C GLY A 161 0.19 11.15 2.74
N PHE A 162 0.93 11.05 1.64
CA PHE A 162 0.46 10.46 0.40
C PHE A 162 1.47 9.45 -0.14
N TYR A 163 0.96 8.45 -0.85
CA TYR A 163 1.75 7.39 -1.47
C TYR A 163 1.35 7.16 -2.92
N SER A 164 2.26 6.54 -3.68
CA SER A 164 1.92 5.92 -4.97
C SER A 164 2.85 4.75 -5.26
N PRO A 165 2.33 3.58 -5.71
CA PRO A 165 3.18 2.49 -6.19
C PRO A 165 3.96 2.84 -7.47
N GLY A 166 3.73 4.02 -8.06
CA GLY A 166 4.33 4.48 -9.31
C GLY A 166 3.48 4.15 -10.53
N GLY A 167 4.10 4.21 -11.71
CA GLY A 167 3.42 3.98 -13.00
C GLY A 167 2.44 5.10 -13.35
N SER A 168 1.20 4.71 -13.63
CA SER A 168 0.08 5.60 -13.96
C SER A 168 -0.79 5.95 -12.75
N VAL A 169 -0.38 5.57 -11.53
CA VAL A 169 -1.18 5.77 -10.32
C VAL A 169 -0.86 7.13 -9.70
N GLU A 170 -1.90 7.94 -9.52
CA GLU A 170 -1.80 9.22 -8.81
C GLU A 170 -1.47 9.05 -7.33
N CYS A 171 -0.94 10.10 -6.70
CA CYS A 171 -0.70 10.13 -5.27
C CYS A 171 -2.03 10.03 -4.51
N LYS A 172 -2.14 9.02 -3.64
CA LYS A 172 -3.31 8.74 -2.80
C LYS A 172 -2.96 8.95 -1.33
N PRO A 173 -3.92 9.32 -0.46
CA PRO A 173 -3.66 9.47 0.96
C PRO A 173 -3.20 8.14 1.57
N THR A 174 -2.25 8.18 2.50
CA THR A 174 -1.89 7.02 3.32
C THR A 174 -2.95 6.72 4.36
N ASN A 175 -2.92 5.52 4.93
CA ASN A 175 -3.83 5.11 5.99
C ASN A 175 -3.07 4.81 7.30
N CYS A 176 -2.25 5.76 7.75
CA CYS A 176 -1.49 5.62 8.99
C CYS A 176 -2.41 5.54 10.21
N LEU A 177 -2.03 4.77 11.23
CA LEU A 177 -2.71 4.81 12.52
C LEU A 177 -2.54 6.19 13.18
N ALA A 178 -3.45 6.54 14.09
CA ALA A 178 -3.31 7.75 14.90
C ALA A 178 -1.98 7.71 15.67
N GLY A 179 -1.26 8.83 15.68
CA GLY A 179 0.09 8.93 16.22
C GLY A 179 1.21 8.57 15.24
N TYR A 180 0.89 8.17 14.01
CA TYR A 180 1.85 7.87 12.96
C TYR A 180 1.68 8.81 11.76
N SER A 181 2.73 8.95 10.97
CA SER A 181 2.73 9.69 9.71
C SER A 181 3.66 9.07 8.69
N SER A 182 3.34 9.22 7.41
CA SER A 182 4.18 8.76 6.30
C SER A 182 5.05 9.92 5.76
N PRO A 183 6.31 9.64 5.39
CA PRO A 183 7.18 10.63 4.76
C PRO A 183 6.75 10.92 3.31
N ALA A 184 7.34 11.98 2.73
CA ALA A 184 7.21 12.21 1.29
C ALA A 184 7.89 11.07 0.51
N GLY A 185 7.30 10.71 -0.64
CA GLY A 185 7.80 9.64 -1.50
C GLY A 185 7.45 8.23 -1.03
N SER A 186 6.45 8.09 -0.16
CA SER A 186 5.95 6.77 0.23
C SER A 186 5.38 6.03 -0.98
N ASP A 187 5.65 4.74 -1.12
CA ASP A 187 5.17 3.91 -2.23
C ASP A 187 4.09 2.90 -1.83
N VAL A 188 3.82 2.79 -0.53
CA VAL A 188 2.83 1.90 0.06
C VAL A 188 1.92 2.65 1.04
N GLU A 189 0.76 2.07 1.33
CA GLU A 189 -0.31 2.75 2.05
C GLU A 189 -0.05 2.89 3.56
N VAL A 190 0.61 1.89 4.18
CA VAL A 190 0.71 1.78 5.66
C VAL A 190 2.12 1.47 6.14
N GLU A 191 2.89 0.65 5.42
CA GLU A 191 4.13 0.05 5.90
C GLU A 191 5.29 1.05 6.05
N GLN A 192 5.12 2.25 5.49
CA GLN A 192 6.06 3.37 5.65
C GLN A 192 5.54 4.45 6.60
N CYS A 193 4.47 4.18 7.33
CA CYS A 193 4.03 5.02 8.44
C CYS A 193 5.01 4.87 9.61
N SER A 194 5.55 5.99 10.06
CA SER A 194 6.48 6.08 11.18
C SER A 194 5.82 6.81 12.35
N PRO A 195 6.14 6.42 13.60
CA PRO A 195 5.54 7.05 14.76
C PRO A 195 6.01 8.49 14.94
N CYS A 196 5.10 9.35 15.39
CA CYS A 196 5.46 10.69 15.79
C CYS A 196 6.35 10.67 17.04
N ALA A 197 7.38 11.51 17.04
CA ALA A 197 8.22 11.70 18.21
C ALA A 197 7.43 12.30 19.37
N ALA A 198 7.94 12.11 20.59
CA ALA A 198 7.34 12.72 21.77
C ALA A 198 7.27 14.26 21.64
N GLY A 199 6.16 14.85 22.08
CA GLY A 199 5.88 16.27 21.85
C GLY A 199 5.16 16.57 20.53
N TYR A 200 4.96 15.56 19.68
CA TYR A 200 4.14 15.65 18.47
C TYR A 200 2.90 14.78 18.59
N LEU A 201 1.90 15.06 17.75
CA LEU A 201 0.70 14.25 17.60
C LEU A 201 0.33 14.13 16.11
N SER A 202 -0.35 13.05 15.75
CA SER A 202 -0.96 12.88 14.43
C SER A 202 -2.34 12.26 14.59
N LEU A 203 -3.31 12.72 13.79
CA LEU A 203 -4.64 12.12 13.73
C LEU A 203 -4.66 10.82 12.90
N GLY A 204 -3.54 10.43 12.28
CA GLY A 204 -3.46 9.31 11.37
C GLY A 204 -3.92 9.65 9.95
N GLY A 205 -4.12 8.62 9.13
CA GLY A 205 -4.42 8.76 7.70
C GLY A 205 -3.27 9.44 6.95
N SER A 206 -3.57 10.58 6.33
CA SER A 206 -2.61 11.45 5.65
C SER A 206 -2.07 12.58 6.53
N SER A 207 -2.50 12.68 7.80
CA SER A 207 -2.01 13.71 8.71
C SER A 207 -0.54 13.51 9.05
N GLN A 208 0.18 14.64 9.13
CA GLN A 208 1.58 14.67 9.52
C GLN A 208 1.71 14.89 11.01
N CYS A 209 2.89 14.57 11.56
CA CYS A 209 3.20 14.89 12.94
C CYS A 209 3.23 16.40 13.16
N GLU A 210 2.29 16.90 13.96
CA GLU A 210 2.19 18.30 14.34
C GLU A 210 2.63 18.51 15.78
N LEU A 211 3.13 19.72 16.07
CA LEU A 211 3.53 20.11 17.42
C LEU A 211 2.33 20.05 18.37
N ALA A 212 2.47 19.30 19.46
CA ALA A 212 1.44 19.23 20.48
C ALA A 212 1.27 20.58 21.18
N LYS A 213 0.03 20.89 21.57
CA LYS A 213 -0.32 22.11 22.31
C LYS A 213 -0.68 21.76 23.74
N CYS A 214 0.30 21.29 24.49
CA CYS A 214 0.11 20.90 25.88
C CYS A 214 0.22 22.10 26.83
N LYS A 215 -0.52 22.06 27.95
CA LYS A 215 -0.29 22.99 29.06
C LYS A 215 0.98 22.59 29.83
N PRO A 216 1.60 23.50 30.62
CA PRO A 216 2.69 23.13 31.52
C PRO A 216 2.35 21.91 32.38
N GLY A 217 3.34 21.03 32.51
CA GLY A 217 3.26 19.72 33.16
C GLY A 217 2.63 18.59 32.36
N TYR A 218 2.32 18.84 31.09
CA TYR A 218 1.76 17.84 30.19
C TYR A 218 2.59 17.79 28.90
N ALA A 219 2.69 16.61 28.32
CA ALA A 219 3.35 16.37 27.04
C ALA A 219 2.69 15.19 26.32
N THR A 220 2.96 15.00 25.04
CA THR A 220 2.54 13.78 24.31
C THR A 220 3.66 12.74 24.35
N PRO A 221 3.34 11.44 24.54
CA PRO A 221 4.29 10.36 24.35
C PRO A 221 4.62 10.17 22.85
N PRO A 222 5.65 9.37 22.50
CA PRO A 222 5.81 8.87 21.15
C PRO A 222 4.54 8.16 20.65
N ALA A 223 4.31 8.18 19.34
CA ALA A 223 3.12 7.59 18.71
C ALA A 223 1.78 8.06 19.30
N ALA A 224 1.71 9.30 19.81
CA ALA A 224 0.48 9.83 20.38
C ALA A 224 -0.57 10.11 19.31
N GLY A 225 -1.55 9.21 19.21
CA GLY A 225 -2.80 9.45 18.48
C GLY A 225 -3.84 10.29 19.26
N GLY A 226 -3.53 10.64 20.51
CA GLY A 226 -4.43 11.31 21.44
C GLY A 226 -3.87 12.61 22.03
N GLY A 227 -4.52 13.09 23.09
CA GLY A 227 -4.17 14.34 23.77
C GLY A 227 -2.95 14.25 24.69
N CYS A 228 -2.62 15.37 25.30
CA CYS A 228 -1.50 15.49 26.22
C CYS A 228 -1.72 14.68 27.50
N VAL A 229 -0.69 13.98 27.96
CA VAL A 229 -0.68 13.27 29.23
C VAL A 229 0.18 14.02 30.24
N GLN A 230 -0.17 13.93 31.52
CA GLN A 230 0.60 14.55 32.58
C GLN A 230 1.93 13.83 32.76
N CYS A 231 3.02 14.59 32.94
CA CYS A 231 4.32 14.01 33.28
C CYS A 231 4.26 13.23 34.59
N ALA A 232 4.97 12.11 34.63
CA ALA A 232 5.17 11.34 35.85
C ALA A 232 5.91 12.16 36.91
N SER A 233 5.78 11.78 38.19
CA SER A 233 6.54 12.40 39.27
C SER A 233 8.04 12.30 39.03
N GLY A 234 8.80 13.36 39.32
CA GLY A 234 10.21 13.42 38.93
C GLY A 234 10.46 13.82 37.49
N TYR A 235 9.39 14.11 36.74
CA TYR A 235 9.47 14.73 35.43
C TYR A 235 8.66 16.00 35.39
N HIS A 236 9.13 16.95 34.59
CA HIS A 236 8.41 18.18 34.34
C HIS A 236 8.33 18.52 32.86
N SER A 237 7.37 19.36 32.49
CA SER A 237 7.29 19.95 31.15
C SER A 237 6.87 21.41 31.23
N SER A 238 7.46 22.25 30.39
CA SER A 238 7.00 23.64 30.19
C SER A 238 5.74 23.74 29.32
N GLY A 239 5.23 22.61 28.81
CA GLY A 239 4.09 22.56 27.89
C GLY A 239 4.49 22.71 26.43
N GLY A 240 3.51 22.91 25.56
CA GLY A 240 3.65 22.84 24.10
C GLY A 240 4.10 21.45 23.65
N ALA A 241 5.12 21.42 22.79
CA ALA A 241 5.76 20.20 22.31
C ALA A 241 6.93 19.75 23.20
N THR A 242 7.10 20.35 24.39
CA THR A 242 8.17 19.97 25.30
C THR A 242 7.86 18.61 25.90
N LYS A 243 8.68 17.61 25.59
CA LYS A 243 8.62 16.28 26.21
C LYS A 243 8.74 16.38 27.74
N CYS A 244 8.33 15.33 28.44
CA CYS A 244 8.57 15.26 29.88
C CYS A 244 10.07 15.05 30.15
N ILE A 245 10.67 15.97 30.89
CA ILE A 245 12.11 16.04 31.18
C ILE A 245 12.35 15.61 32.62
N ALA A 246 13.35 14.76 32.84
CA ALA A 246 13.71 14.29 34.18
C ALA A 246 14.23 15.45 35.04
N CYS A 247 13.78 15.52 36.28
CA CYS A 247 14.27 16.47 37.26
C CYS A 247 15.65 16.06 37.77
N SER A 248 16.57 17.03 37.86
CA SER A 248 17.92 16.83 38.37
C SER A 248 17.98 17.27 39.83
N CYS A 249 17.56 16.39 40.74
CA CYS A 249 17.50 16.64 42.18
C CYS A 249 18.50 15.77 42.95
N ASP A 250 18.92 16.24 44.13
CA ASP A 250 19.75 15.43 45.05
C ASP A 250 18.99 14.19 45.55
N PRO A 251 19.70 13.10 45.91
CA PRO A 251 19.09 11.91 46.49
C PRO A 251 18.16 12.23 47.67
N GLY A 252 16.97 11.65 47.68
CA GLY A 252 15.93 11.95 48.68
C GLY A 252 15.02 13.13 48.34
N SER A 253 15.25 13.82 47.21
CA SER A 253 14.38 14.90 46.70
C SER A 253 13.98 14.70 45.23
N THR A 254 12.80 15.21 44.86
CA THR A 254 12.27 15.19 43.49
C THR A 254 11.44 16.45 43.21
N CYS A 255 11.19 16.79 41.95
CA CYS A 255 10.07 17.66 41.63
C CYS A 255 8.74 16.90 41.88
N LEU A 256 7.88 17.50 42.69
CA LEU A 256 6.55 16.95 43.01
C LEU A 256 5.47 17.48 42.06
N SER A 257 5.68 18.67 41.52
CA SER A 257 4.75 19.30 40.58
C SER A 257 5.20 19.03 39.13
N PRO A 258 4.29 18.59 38.25
CA PRO A 258 4.64 18.26 36.86
C PRO A 258 5.00 19.49 36.01
N ASP A 259 4.56 20.68 36.40
CA ASP A 259 4.79 21.94 35.69
C ASP A 259 6.06 22.69 36.16
N SER A 260 6.80 22.13 37.11
CA SER A 260 7.96 22.78 37.71
C SER A 260 9.13 21.83 37.92
N ALA A 261 10.34 22.31 37.66
CA ALA A 261 11.58 21.59 37.96
C ALA A 261 12.03 21.74 39.43
N THR A 262 11.26 22.44 40.27
CA THR A 262 11.64 22.71 41.66
C THR A 262 11.71 21.44 42.49
N CYS A 263 12.88 21.14 43.04
CA CYS A 263 13.09 19.99 43.92
C CYS A 263 12.45 20.19 45.30
N SER A 264 11.87 19.14 45.83
CA SER A 264 11.31 19.05 47.18
C SER A 264 11.65 17.69 47.79
N PRO A 265 11.85 17.61 49.12
CA PRO A 265 12.13 16.35 49.78
C PRO A 265 10.95 15.39 49.65
N CYS A 266 11.26 14.10 49.55
CA CYS A 266 10.22 13.08 49.50
C CYS A 266 9.38 13.05 50.78
N PRO A 267 8.05 12.84 50.70
CA PRO A 267 7.21 12.68 51.88
C PRO A 267 7.69 11.55 52.81
N ASN A 268 7.42 11.66 54.11
CA ASN A 268 7.83 10.65 55.10
C ASN A 268 7.39 9.23 54.69
N GLY A 269 8.30 8.26 54.81
CA GLY A 269 8.07 6.86 54.40
C GLY A 269 8.26 6.60 52.90
N THR A 270 8.73 7.59 52.14
CA THR A 270 9.11 7.44 50.74
C THR A 270 10.55 7.87 50.49
N THR A 271 11.17 7.30 49.47
CA THR A 271 12.53 7.65 49.00
C THR A 271 12.53 7.87 47.50
N THR A 272 13.50 8.61 46.97
CA THR A 272 13.67 8.79 45.53
C THR A 272 14.07 7.47 44.89
N SER A 273 13.27 6.98 43.95
CA SER A 273 13.72 5.91 43.05
C SER A 273 14.62 6.51 41.99
N ARG A 274 15.80 5.91 41.75
CA ARG A 274 16.70 6.32 40.67
C ARG A 274 16.11 6.13 39.27
N LEU A 275 14.99 5.40 39.14
CA LEU A 275 14.47 4.91 37.86
C LEU A 275 13.07 5.46 37.50
N LEU A 276 12.28 5.91 38.48
CA LEU A 276 10.98 6.58 38.25
C LEU A 276 11.05 8.11 38.29
N GLY A 277 12.19 8.68 38.71
CA GLY A 277 12.31 10.11 39.01
C GLY A 277 11.57 10.57 40.27
N GLY A 278 10.52 9.87 40.71
CA GLY A 278 9.66 10.25 41.83
C GLY A 278 9.92 9.53 43.16
N CYS A 279 9.08 9.88 44.15
CA CYS A 279 9.11 9.28 45.49
C CYS A 279 8.34 7.95 45.50
N VAL A 280 9.02 6.87 45.89
CA VAL A 280 8.43 5.54 46.06
C VAL A 280 8.41 5.16 47.53
N LYS A 281 7.40 4.42 47.98
CA LYS A 281 7.37 3.88 49.35
C LYS A 281 8.60 3.02 49.60
N THR A 282 9.22 3.19 50.77
CA THR A 282 10.24 2.24 51.23
C THR A 282 9.56 0.90 51.49
N SER A 283 10.00 -0.13 50.76
CA SER A 283 9.41 -1.46 50.87
C SER A 283 9.65 -2.02 52.27
N ASN A 284 8.61 -2.54 52.91
CA ASN A 284 8.73 -3.20 54.20
C ASN A 284 9.16 -4.65 53.96
N ASP A 285 10.36 -5.05 54.41
CA ASP A 285 10.95 -6.38 54.17
C ASP A 285 10.25 -7.55 54.92
N GLN A 286 9.07 -7.29 55.49
CA GLN A 286 8.32 -8.23 56.34
C GLN A 286 7.12 -8.88 55.61
N GLU A 287 6.82 -8.52 54.37
CA GLU A 287 5.69 -9.08 53.59
C GLU A 287 6.18 -10.04 52.49
N ALA A 288 5.55 -11.21 52.38
CA ALA A 288 5.77 -12.14 51.27
C ALA A 288 5.24 -11.51 49.96
N TYR A 289 6.09 -11.42 48.94
CA TYR A 289 5.76 -10.73 47.69
C TYR A 289 6.22 -11.50 46.45
N VAL A 290 5.58 -11.19 45.32
CA VAL A 290 5.99 -11.62 43.98
C VAL A 290 6.26 -10.39 43.12
N ASN A 291 7.37 -10.40 42.37
CA ASN A 291 7.63 -9.38 41.36
C ASN A 291 7.09 -9.86 40.01
N VAL A 292 6.27 -9.04 39.36
CA VAL A 292 5.84 -9.22 37.97
C VAL A 292 6.53 -8.16 37.14
N VAL A 293 7.30 -8.58 36.13
CA VAL A 293 8.02 -7.69 35.21
C VAL A 293 7.30 -7.73 33.87
N LEU A 294 6.89 -6.55 33.39
CA LEU A 294 6.12 -6.37 32.16
C LEU A 294 6.93 -5.55 31.18
N SER A 295 7.07 -6.03 29.96
CA SER A 295 7.58 -5.20 28.87
C SER A 295 6.44 -4.35 28.30
N VAL A 296 6.63 -3.04 28.26
CA VAL A 296 5.67 -2.09 27.69
C VAL A 296 6.36 -1.29 26.59
N ASP A 297 5.94 -1.50 25.35
CA ASP A 297 6.44 -0.75 24.19
C ASP A 297 5.92 0.69 24.18
N GLY A 298 6.77 1.63 23.77
CA GLY A 298 6.45 3.03 23.48
C GLY A 298 6.06 3.93 24.65
N TYR A 299 5.98 3.38 25.86
CA TYR A 299 5.86 4.17 27.07
C TYR A 299 7.24 4.33 27.71
N SER A 300 7.86 5.50 27.54
CA SER A 300 9.00 5.87 28.38
C SER A 300 8.51 6.26 29.79
N PRO A 301 9.33 6.12 30.87
CA PRO A 301 8.95 6.48 32.24
C PRO A 301 8.38 7.88 32.44
N PRO A 302 8.81 8.93 31.69
CA PRO A 302 8.26 10.26 31.84
C PRO A 302 6.73 10.33 31.70
N TYR A 303 6.10 9.34 31.06
CA TYR A 303 4.67 9.29 30.77
C TYR A 303 3.90 8.27 31.63
N PHE A 304 4.59 7.46 32.43
CA PHE A 304 3.98 6.46 33.30
C PHE A 304 3.58 7.07 34.65
N ASN A 305 2.61 7.99 34.61
CA ASN A 305 2.15 8.71 35.79
C ASN A 305 1.26 7.82 36.71
N GLN A 306 0.88 8.36 37.88
CA GLN A 306 0.11 7.60 38.87
C GLN A 306 -1.25 7.10 38.36
N GLN A 307 -1.87 7.77 37.38
CA GLN A 307 -3.13 7.30 36.80
C GLN A 307 -2.88 6.01 35.99
N VAL A 308 -1.86 6.00 35.15
CA VAL A 308 -1.46 4.81 34.36
C VAL A 308 -1.10 3.66 35.31
N VAL A 309 -0.31 3.96 36.35
CA VAL A 309 0.06 3.00 37.39
C VAL A 309 -1.18 2.40 38.07
N ASN A 310 -2.15 3.24 38.47
CA ASN A 310 -3.37 2.80 39.13
C ASN A 310 -4.27 1.98 38.19
N SER A 311 -4.46 2.41 36.95
CA SER A 311 -5.25 1.66 35.96
C SER A 311 -4.64 0.30 35.69
N PHE A 312 -3.31 0.22 35.59
CA PHE A 312 -2.61 -1.04 35.42
C PHE A 312 -2.81 -1.95 36.64
N ARG A 313 -2.61 -1.41 37.84
CA ARG A 313 -2.82 -2.10 39.11
C ARG A 313 -4.23 -2.68 39.22
N ASP A 314 -5.23 -1.87 38.92
CA ASP A 314 -6.64 -2.23 39.05
C ASP A 314 -7.04 -3.29 38.02
N GLY A 315 -6.54 -3.18 36.78
CA GLY A 315 -6.72 -4.21 35.75
C GLY A 315 -6.07 -5.54 36.11
N LEU A 316 -4.83 -5.51 36.62
CA LEU A 316 -4.13 -6.72 37.08
C LEU A 316 -4.85 -7.35 38.28
N MET A 317 -5.33 -6.54 39.23
CA MET A 317 -6.11 -7.02 40.37
C MET A 317 -7.44 -7.63 39.95
N SER A 318 -8.15 -7.06 38.96
CA SER A 318 -9.36 -7.68 38.40
C SER A 318 -9.01 -9.03 37.80
N PHE A 319 -8.07 -9.06 36.84
CA PHE A 319 -7.70 -10.26 36.12
C PHE A 319 -7.25 -11.41 37.02
N LEU A 320 -6.42 -11.12 38.03
CA LEU A 320 -5.91 -12.14 38.95
C LEU A 320 -6.95 -12.64 39.96
N ASN A 321 -8.03 -11.88 40.19
CA ASN A 321 -9.07 -12.22 41.16
C ASN A 321 -10.42 -12.54 40.51
N ASP A 322 -10.51 -12.59 39.17
CA ASP A 322 -11.74 -12.86 38.42
C ASP A 322 -12.15 -14.37 38.45
N ASP A 323 -11.29 -15.27 38.95
CA ASP A 323 -11.61 -16.68 39.23
C ASP A 323 -12.09 -16.90 40.69
N GLU A 324 -13.25 -17.56 40.89
CA GLU A 324 -13.78 -18.03 42.19
C GLU A 324 -14.03 -19.55 42.16
N PRO A 325 -13.93 -20.33 43.27
CA PRO A 325 -13.26 -20.13 44.56
C PRO A 325 -12.42 -21.37 44.95
N ALA A 326 -11.21 -21.56 44.38
CA ALA A 326 -10.41 -22.75 44.73
C ALA A 326 -8.91 -22.55 44.93
N ALA A 327 -8.32 -21.37 44.68
CA ALA A 327 -6.89 -21.18 44.90
C ALA A 327 -6.62 -20.32 46.15
N SER A 328 -5.83 -20.90 47.06
CA SER A 328 -5.50 -20.42 48.41
C SER A 328 -4.59 -19.17 48.45
N SER A 329 -4.70 -18.26 47.47
CA SER A 329 -3.79 -17.12 47.31
C SER A 329 -4.44 -16.00 46.48
N LYS A 330 -5.35 -15.22 47.11
CA LYS A 330 -5.84 -13.95 46.56
C LYS A 330 -4.75 -12.87 46.72
N VAL A 331 -4.63 -11.99 45.73
CA VAL A 331 -3.70 -10.85 45.80
C VAL A 331 -4.32 -9.78 46.70
N ALA A 332 -3.59 -9.35 47.74
CA ALA A 332 -4.09 -8.35 48.71
C ALA A 332 -3.85 -6.92 48.21
N SER A 333 -2.65 -6.65 47.72
CA SER A 333 -2.29 -5.39 47.12
C SER A 333 -1.31 -5.60 45.97
N VAL A 334 -1.33 -4.66 45.04
CA VAL A 334 -0.30 -4.54 44.02
C VAL A 334 0.30 -3.16 44.19
N ASP A 335 1.56 -3.13 44.61
CA ASP A 335 2.33 -1.92 44.82
C ASP A 335 3.40 -1.82 43.73
N PRO A 336 3.44 -0.71 42.98
CA PRO A 336 4.50 -0.47 42.01
C PRO A 336 5.82 -0.37 42.78
N SER A 337 6.76 -1.27 42.50
CA SER A 337 8.03 -1.36 43.22
C SER A 337 9.18 -0.74 42.45
N ALA A 338 9.20 -0.88 41.13
CA ALA A 338 10.14 -0.22 40.25
C ALA A 338 9.63 -0.17 38.81
N ILE A 339 9.84 0.93 38.10
CA ILE A 339 9.83 0.95 36.64
C ILE A 339 11.30 0.95 36.27
N VAL A 340 11.76 -0.10 35.62
CA VAL A 340 13.14 -0.23 35.15
C VAL A 340 13.11 0.04 33.65
N VAL A 341 13.75 1.11 33.21
CA VAL A 341 14.03 1.24 31.77
C VAL A 341 15.29 0.46 31.51
N ASP A 342 15.16 -0.73 30.94
CA ASP A 342 16.29 -1.34 30.27
C ASP A 342 16.34 -0.80 28.84
N ALA A 343 17.46 -0.16 28.50
CA ALA A 343 17.75 0.24 27.12
C ALA A 343 17.96 -0.98 26.19
N GLU A 344 18.11 -2.18 26.79
CA GLU A 344 18.31 -3.48 26.14
C GLU A 344 17.07 -4.39 26.24
N VAL A 345 15.88 -3.84 26.51
CA VAL A 345 14.68 -4.61 26.14
C VAL A 345 14.74 -4.76 24.63
N ASP A 346 14.80 -6.00 24.16
CA ASP A 346 14.75 -6.40 22.75
C ASP A 346 13.35 -6.04 22.19
N SER A 347 13.02 -4.75 22.17
CA SER A 347 11.77 -4.24 21.65
C SER A 347 11.92 -4.20 20.14
N THR A 348 11.15 -5.02 19.43
CA THR A 348 10.97 -4.89 17.98
C THR A 348 10.24 -3.60 17.59
N SER A 349 9.88 -2.75 18.56
CA SER A 349 9.20 -1.48 18.35
C SER A 349 10.19 -0.31 18.22
N ASP A 350 9.96 0.53 17.20
CA ASP A 350 10.73 1.77 16.97
C ASP A 350 10.53 2.83 18.08
N LEU A 351 9.70 2.52 19.09
CA LEU A 351 9.30 3.42 20.16
C LEU A 351 10.14 3.23 21.44
N GLY A 352 10.94 2.16 21.50
CA GLY A 352 11.66 1.71 22.69
C GLY A 352 10.75 1.03 23.72
N GLY A 353 11.31 0.12 24.52
CA GLY A 353 10.61 -0.57 25.61
C GLY A 353 10.91 0.01 27.00
N SER A 354 9.96 -0.12 27.91
CA SER A 354 10.20 0.02 29.36
C SER A 354 9.77 -1.26 30.07
N LEU A 355 10.55 -1.70 31.08
CA LEU A 355 10.12 -2.76 31.98
C LEU A 355 9.40 -2.15 33.19
N VAL A 356 8.17 -2.55 33.41
CA VAL A 356 7.42 -2.19 34.62
C VAL A 356 7.49 -3.36 35.58
N THR A 357 8.12 -3.16 36.74
CA THR A 357 8.14 -4.15 37.84
C THR A 357 7.11 -3.78 38.89
N LEU A 358 6.18 -4.71 39.11
CA LEU A 358 5.13 -4.58 40.11
C LEU A 358 5.38 -5.59 41.21
N ARG A 359 5.28 -5.14 42.46
CA ARG A 359 5.35 -5.99 43.63
C ARG A 359 3.94 -6.31 44.09
N LEU A 360 3.55 -7.57 43.96
CA LEU A 360 2.28 -8.07 44.46
C LEU A 360 2.48 -8.55 45.89
N ALA A 361 1.75 -7.96 46.83
CA ALA A 361 1.66 -8.46 48.19
C ALA A 361 0.53 -9.49 48.29
N LEU A 362 0.82 -10.62 48.92
CA LEU A 362 -0.09 -11.76 49.00
C LEU A 362 -0.90 -11.73 50.29
N ALA A 363 -2.21 -12.02 50.21
CA ALA A 363 -3.13 -11.96 51.35
C ALA A 363 -2.92 -13.10 52.38
N SER A 364 -2.15 -14.14 52.04
CA SER A 364 -1.99 -15.35 52.86
C SER A 364 -0.64 -16.04 52.59
N SER A 365 -0.24 -16.96 53.49
CA SER A 365 1.00 -17.73 53.39
C SER A 365 1.07 -18.49 52.06
N VAL A 366 2.21 -18.38 51.37
CA VAL A 366 2.44 -18.86 50.00
C VAL A 366 2.06 -20.34 49.82
N GLY A 367 0.82 -20.60 49.37
CA GLY A 367 0.51 -21.79 48.57
C GLY A 367 1.14 -21.65 47.17
N ASN A 368 1.15 -22.72 46.37
CA ASN A 368 1.95 -22.84 45.14
C ASN A 368 1.54 -21.86 44.01
N ILE A 369 1.84 -20.57 44.18
CA ILE A 369 1.44 -19.46 43.29
C ILE A 369 2.03 -19.58 41.89
N TYR A 370 3.11 -20.34 41.75
CA TYR A 370 3.71 -20.71 40.46
C TYR A 370 2.70 -21.44 39.55
N SER A 371 1.85 -22.30 40.13
CA SER A 371 0.82 -23.02 39.37
C SER A 371 -0.31 -22.10 38.88
N SER A 372 -0.67 -21.08 39.66
CA SER A 372 -1.63 -20.05 39.23
C SER A 372 -1.03 -19.13 38.16
N LEU A 373 0.25 -18.78 38.26
CA LEU A 373 0.97 -17.93 37.30
C LEU A 373 1.27 -18.65 35.97
N GLU A 374 1.56 -19.96 35.96
CA GLU A 374 1.71 -20.75 34.73
C GLU A 374 0.41 -20.82 33.91
N VAL A 375 -0.73 -21.02 34.57
CA VAL A 375 -2.05 -20.96 33.93
C VAL A 375 -2.34 -19.53 33.44
N CYS A 376 -1.93 -18.51 34.21
CA CYS A 376 -2.04 -17.10 33.86
C CYS A 376 -1.26 -16.74 32.59
N CYS A 377 -0.04 -17.28 32.42
CA CYS A 377 0.82 -17.00 31.27
C CYS A 377 0.22 -17.60 29.98
N LEU A 378 -0.39 -18.78 30.03
CA LEU A 378 -1.13 -19.37 28.90
C LEU A 378 -2.38 -18.56 28.51
N SER A 379 -3.13 -18.06 29.50
CA SER A 379 -4.35 -17.28 29.25
C SER A 379 -4.07 -15.87 28.71
N LEU A 380 -3.01 -15.21 29.18
CA LEU A 380 -2.57 -13.91 28.67
C LEU A 380 -2.07 -14.03 27.22
N LEU A 381 -1.36 -15.12 26.88
CA LEU A 381 -0.95 -15.44 25.52
C LEU A 381 -2.16 -15.70 24.61
N CYS A 382 -3.20 -16.40 25.10
CA CYS A 382 -4.45 -16.63 24.38
C CYS A 382 -5.26 -15.36 24.13
N LEU A 383 -5.32 -14.42 25.09
CA LEU A 383 -5.99 -13.12 24.93
C LEU A 383 -5.28 -12.22 23.92
N LEU A 384 -3.93 -12.22 23.92
CA LEU A 384 -3.13 -11.50 22.93
C LEU A 384 -3.28 -12.10 21.52
N LEU A 385 -3.36 -13.43 21.40
CA LEU A 385 -3.61 -14.12 20.12
C LEU A 385 -5.06 -13.96 19.60
N SER A 386 -6.04 -13.80 20.49
CA SER A 386 -7.46 -13.62 20.12
C SER A 386 -7.80 -12.19 19.69
N GLY A 387 -6.95 -11.21 20.03
CA GLY A 387 -7.08 -9.81 19.58
C GLY A 387 -6.42 -9.52 18.24
N MET A 388 -5.77 -10.51 17.61
CA MET A 388 -5.11 -10.42 16.31
C MET A 388 -5.85 -11.17 15.18
N SER A 389 -7.10 -11.58 15.40
CA SER A 389 -7.93 -12.26 14.40
C SER A 389 -9.11 -11.44 13.90
#